data_AF-A0A2A5B792-F1
#
_entry.id   AF-A0A2A5B792-F1
#
_cell.length_a   1.000
_cell.length_b   1.000
_cell.length_c   1.000
_cell.angle_alpha   90.00
_cell.angle_beta   90.00
_cell.angle_gamma   90.00
#
_symmetry.space_group_name_H-M   'P 1'
#
loop_
_entity.id
_entity.type
_entity.pdbx_description
1 polymer ?
#
loop_
_entity_poly.entity_id
_entity_poly.type
_entity_poly.pdbx_seq_one_letter_code
_entity_poly.pdbx_strand_id
1 'polypeptide(L)'
;MLNKRTINKYTNPSSDNYRSKLDRNYTVMTITVIGFFIGFGLCIGFYSYTLINIFELSKFMVLFGIVGFLIPLRFYNKWFHFIKYEMIIFNVMGVAPFLTGLFLFLNFTFVSNSYTHYYKIEKIYFEGESSFKSMGVVLENNFFSGERKIVELTDVSPNDLVEKKFLKLTISEGIFGYDVIKEKILIK
;
A
#
# COMPACT_ATOMS: atom_id res chain seq x y z
N MET A 1 -58.11 59.01 4.25
CA MET A 1 -56.73 59.47 4.02
C MET A 1 -55.80 58.26 3.98
N LEU A 2 -55.27 57.92 2.82
CA LEU A 2 -54.20 56.91 2.67
C LEU A 2 -52.91 57.45 3.29
N ASN A 3 -52.17 56.63 4.06
CA ASN A 3 -50.77 56.91 4.33
C ASN A 3 -49.91 55.65 4.15
N LYS A 4 -48.73 55.89 3.58
CA LYS A 4 -47.93 55.02 2.72
C LYS A 4 -47.33 53.82 3.45
N ARG A 5 -47.46 52.63 2.86
CA ARG A 5 -46.58 51.49 3.12
C ARG A 5 -45.19 51.81 2.56
N THR A 6 -44.20 51.96 3.43
CA THR A 6 -42.77 51.95 3.06
C THR A 6 -42.36 50.53 2.70
N ILE A 7 -42.18 50.28 1.41
CA ILE A 7 -41.58 49.06 0.87
C ILE A 7 -40.07 49.17 1.10
N ASN A 8 -39.53 48.40 2.06
CA ASN A 8 -38.09 48.21 2.18
C ASN A 8 -37.61 47.43 0.95
N LYS A 9 -36.98 48.13 0.01
CA LYS A 9 -36.19 47.55 -1.08
C LYS A 9 -34.98 46.87 -0.44
N TYR A 10 -35.01 45.55 -0.32
CA TYR A 10 -33.78 44.78 -0.16
C TYR A 10 -32.99 44.92 -1.46
N THR A 11 -32.01 45.81 -1.47
CA THR A 11 -30.98 45.84 -2.50
C THR A 11 -30.16 44.57 -2.36
N ASN A 12 -30.44 43.57 -3.20
CA ASN A 12 -29.49 42.51 -3.48
C ASN A 12 -28.21 43.17 -4.00
N PRO A 13 -27.05 43.01 -3.34
CA PRO A 13 -25.79 43.39 -3.97
C PRO A 13 -25.66 42.57 -5.25
N SER A 14 -25.53 43.28 -6.36
CA SER A 14 -25.26 42.73 -7.69
C SER A 14 -24.08 41.77 -7.60
N SER A 15 -24.31 40.56 -8.13
CA SER A 15 -23.38 39.44 -8.19
C SER A 15 -22.28 39.70 -9.23
N ASP A 16 -21.49 40.75 -9.02
CA ASP A 16 -20.36 41.05 -9.89
C ASP A 16 -19.15 40.22 -9.48
N ASN A 17 -18.86 39.23 -10.33
CA ASN A 17 -17.57 38.55 -10.49
C ASN A 17 -17.03 37.80 -9.25
N TYR A 18 -17.74 36.78 -8.78
CA TYR A 18 -17.07 35.69 -8.07
C TYR A 18 -16.21 34.89 -9.07
N ARG A 19 -14.97 35.36 -9.30
CA ARG A 19 -13.93 34.51 -9.86
C ARG A 19 -13.54 33.53 -8.77
N SER A 20 -13.99 32.28 -8.90
CA SER A 20 -13.45 31.14 -8.15
C SER A 20 -11.93 31.22 -8.24
N LYS A 21 -11.29 31.63 -7.14
CA LYS A 21 -9.84 31.60 -7.01
C LYS A 21 -9.52 30.11 -7.02
N LEU A 22 -8.77 29.63 -8.00
CA LEU A 22 -8.36 28.23 -8.07
C LEU A 22 -7.69 27.88 -6.73
N ASP A 23 -8.41 27.15 -5.88
CA ASP A 23 -7.99 26.91 -4.51
C ASP A 23 -6.79 25.96 -4.57
N ARG A 24 -5.60 26.51 -4.29
CA ARG A 24 -4.34 25.75 -4.26
C ARG A 24 -4.47 24.49 -3.38
N ASN A 25 -5.30 24.55 -2.34
CA ASN A 25 -5.64 23.43 -1.47
C ASN A 25 -6.28 22.26 -2.24
N TYR A 26 -7.18 22.53 -3.18
CA TYR A 26 -7.80 21.48 -3.99
C TYR A 26 -6.75 20.69 -4.76
N THR A 27 -5.79 21.37 -5.39
CA THR A 27 -4.72 20.71 -6.16
C THR A 27 -3.87 19.80 -5.28
N VAL A 28 -3.46 20.26 -4.09
CA VAL A 28 -2.63 19.46 -3.19
C VAL A 28 -3.41 18.28 -2.62
N MET A 29 -4.70 18.45 -2.32
CA MET A 29 -5.56 17.35 -1.89
C MET A 29 -5.75 16.32 -3.01
N THR A 30 -5.90 16.75 -4.26
CA THR A 30 -5.92 15.82 -5.41
C THR A 30 -4.61 15.04 -5.51
N ILE A 31 -3.46 15.71 -5.38
CA ILE A 31 -2.14 15.04 -5.36
C ILE A 31 -2.05 14.03 -4.22
N THR A 32 -2.61 14.36 -3.05
CA THR A 32 -2.65 13.47 -1.88
C THR A 32 -3.42 12.19 -2.18
N VAL A 33 -4.59 12.32 -2.81
CA VAL A 33 -5.41 11.16 -3.20
C VAL A 33 -4.70 10.32 -4.25
N ILE A 34 -4.06 10.95 -5.25
CA ILE A 34 -3.25 10.21 -6.25
C ILE A 34 -2.09 9.49 -5.56
N GLY A 35 -1.37 10.17 -4.67
CA GLY A 35 -0.27 9.61 -3.89
C GLY A 35 -0.72 8.45 -3.00
N PHE A 36 -1.91 8.54 -2.40
CA PHE A 36 -2.54 7.44 -1.64
C PHE A 36 -2.70 6.20 -2.53
N PHE A 37 -3.33 6.32 -3.69
CA PHE A 37 -3.57 5.18 -4.57
C PHE A 37 -2.28 4.59 -5.12
N ILE A 38 -1.31 5.42 -5.50
CA ILE A 38 0.01 4.95 -5.94
C ILE A 38 0.71 4.21 -4.80
N GLY A 39 0.81 4.83 -3.62
CA GLY A 39 1.45 4.24 -2.45
C GLY A 39 0.81 2.95 -2.01
N PHE A 40 -0.52 2.92 -1.95
CA PHE A 40 -1.29 1.74 -1.60
C PHE A 40 -1.14 0.63 -2.65
N GLY A 41 -1.16 0.97 -3.94
CA GLY A 41 -0.90 0.04 -5.03
C GLY A 41 0.51 -0.57 -4.95
N LEU A 42 1.53 0.24 -4.66
CA LEU A 42 2.90 -0.24 -4.41
C LEU A 42 2.95 -1.17 -3.18
N CYS A 43 2.27 -0.80 -2.09
CA CYS A 43 2.18 -1.65 -0.90
C CYS A 43 1.59 -3.01 -1.23
N ILE A 44 0.43 -3.07 -1.89
CA ILE A 44 -0.19 -4.33 -2.27
C ILE A 44 0.72 -5.12 -3.23
N GLY A 45 1.23 -4.46 -4.27
CA GLY A 45 2.01 -5.09 -5.32
C GLY A 45 3.32 -5.69 -4.83
N PHE A 46 4.05 -5.01 -3.94
CA PHE A 46 5.34 -5.48 -3.45
C PHE A 46 5.27 -6.24 -2.12
N TYR A 47 4.16 -6.17 -1.39
CA TYR A 47 3.97 -6.94 -0.16
C TYR A 47 3.95 -8.44 -0.41
N SER A 48 3.38 -8.92 -1.52
CA SER A 48 3.36 -10.35 -1.85
C SER A 48 4.76 -10.91 -2.11
N TYR A 49 5.67 -10.10 -2.66
CA TYR A 49 7.04 -10.51 -2.97
C TYR A 49 8.01 -10.30 -1.82
N THR A 50 7.75 -9.36 -0.91
CA THR A 50 8.65 -9.08 0.22
C THR A 50 8.24 -9.90 1.43
N LEU A 51 9.18 -10.65 2.03
CA LEU A 51 8.99 -11.44 3.26
C LEU A 51 8.98 -10.54 4.52
N ILE A 52 8.07 -9.58 4.52
CA ILE A 52 7.76 -8.70 5.65
C ILE A 52 6.41 -9.10 6.25
N ASN A 53 6.33 -9.11 7.58
CA ASN A 53 5.07 -9.36 8.28
C ASN A 53 4.13 -8.14 8.20
N ILE A 54 2.81 -8.35 8.18
CA ILE A 54 1.83 -7.27 8.17
C ILE A 54 2.00 -6.31 9.36
N PHE A 55 2.39 -6.84 10.52
CA PHE A 55 2.68 -6.04 11.70
C PHE A 55 3.88 -5.11 11.48
N GLU A 56 4.93 -5.57 10.83
CA GLU A 56 6.10 -4.74 10.53
C GLU A 56 5.79 -3.69 9.47
N LEU A 57 5.05 -4.07 8.43
CA LEU A 57 4.55 -3.12 7.44
C LEU A 57 3.74 -1.99 8.10
N SER A 58 2.86 -2.34 9.06
CA SER A 58 2.08 -1.36 9.80
C SER A 58 2.95 -0.41 10.65
N LYS A 59 4.06 -0.91 11.22
CA LYS A 59 5.03 -0.09 11.96
C LYS A 59 5.68 0.95 11.03
N PHE A 60 6.10 0.55 9.83
CA PHE A 60 6.65 1.49 8.84
C PHE A 60 5.63 2.53 8.39
N MET A 61 4.38 2.14 8.18
CA MET A 61 3.32 3.08 7.80
C MET A 61 3.08 4.13 8.88
N VAL A 62 3.05 3.73 10.16
CA VAL A 62 2.97 4.66 11.29
C VAL A 62 4.22 5.53 11.39
N LEU A 63 5.42 4.93 11.26
CA LEU A 63 6.70 5.63 11.32
C LEU A 63 6.76 6.75 10.26
N PHE A 64 6.47 6.44 9.00
CA PHE A 64 6.49 7.43 7.92
C PHE A 64 5.40 8.50 8.08
N GLY A 65 4.24 8.14 8.64
CA GLY A 65 3.23 9.12 9.03
C GLY A 65 3.75 10.10 10.09
N ILE A 66 4.40 9.61 11.14
CA ILE A 66 5.03 10.43 12.20
C ILE A 66 6.14 11.30 11.62
N VAL A 67 6.97 10.77 10.72
CA VAL A 67 8.03 11.54 10.05
C VAL A 67 7.46 12.73 9.29
N GLY A 68 6.32 12.58 8.61
CA GLY A 68 5.62 13.71 8.01
C GLY A 68 5.24 14.79 9.03
N PHE A 69 4.83 14.42 10.24
CA PHE A 69 4.49 15.37 11.29
C PHE A 69 5.68 16.07 11.96
N LEU A 70 6.92 15.59 11.75
CA LEU A 70 8.12 16.29 12.22
C LEU A 70 8.31 17.63 11.51
N ILE A 71 7.71 17.82 10.33
CA ILE A 71 7.75 19.09 9.61
C ILE A 71 6.79 20.07 10.29
N PRO A 72 7.27 21.22 10.82
CA PRO A 72 6.39 22.17 11.52
C PRO A 72 5.28 22.72 10.62
N LEU A 73 4.08 22.91 11.20
CA LEU A 73 2.89 23.45 10.49
C LEU A 73 3.15 24.76 9.74
N ARG A 74 4.12 25.57 10.20
CA ARG A 74 4.53 26.81 9.53
C ARG A 74 5.00 26.57 8.09
N PHE A 75 5.67 25.46 7.81
CA PHE A 75 6.11 25.11 6.46
C PHE A 75 4.93 24.66 5.60
N TYR A 76 4.04 23.83 6.16
CA TYR A 76 2.81 23.41 5.47
C TYR A 76 1.92 24.59 5.09
N ASN A 77 1.71 25.53 6.01
CA ASN A 77 0.95 26.73 5.73
C ASN A 77 1.65 27.61 4.68
N LYS A 78 2.97 27.82 4.79
CA LYS A 78 3.73 28.64 3.83
C LYS A 78 3.71 28.07 2.41
N TRP A 79 3.84 26.74 2.25
CA TRP A 79 4.02 26.11 0.94
C TRP A 79 2.70 25.63 0.33
N PHE A 80 1.81 25.10 1.16
CA PHE A 80 0.58 24.44 0.72
C PHE A 80 -0.69 25.15 1.21
N HIS A 81 -0.58 26.18 2.06
CA HIS A 81 -1.72 26.91 2.66
C HIS A 81 -2.65 26.00 3.47
N PHE A 82 -2.05 24.96 4.08
CA PHE A 82 -2.79 23.97 4.83
C PHE A 82 -3.28 24.45 6.18
N ILE A 83 -4.54 24.11 6.47
CA ILE A 83 -5.05 24.08 7.84
C ILE A 83 -4.61 22.80 8.56
N LYS A 84 -4.75 22.77 9.89
CA LYS A 84 -4.29 21.64 10.73
C LYS A 84 -4.82 20.27 10.25
N TYR A 85 -6.09 20.20 9.85
CA TYR A 85 -6.73 18.95 9.41
C TYR A 85 -6.22 18.48 8.05
N GLU A 86 -5.97 19.39 7.10
CA GLU A 86 -5.42 19.06 5.78
C GLU A 86 -3.99 18.50 5.92
N MET A 87 -3.18 19.05 6.81
CA MET A 87 -1.86 18.49 7.13
C MET A 87 -1.95 17.05 7.65
N ILE A 88 -2.91 16.77 8.53
CA ILE A 88 -3.12 15.43 9.08
C ILE A 88 -3.51 14.46 7.96
N ILE A 89 -4.49 14.83 7.13
CA ILE A 89 -4.93 14.01 5.99
C ILE A 89 -3.78 13.80 5.01
N PHE A 90 -3.03 14.84 4.69
CA PHE A 90 -1.88 14.78 3.78
C PHE A 90 -0.81 13.79 4.26
N ASN A 91 -0.44 13.83 5.54
CA ASN A 91 0.58 12.93 6.06
C ASN A 91 0.08 11.49 6.22
N VAL A 92 -1.15 11.30 6.70
CA VAL A 92 -1.70 9.95 6.96
C VAL A 92 -2.11 9.25 5.67
N MET A 93 -2.75 9.96 4.73
CA MET A 93 -3.24 9.37 3.48
C MET A 93 -2.27 9.56 2.31
N GLY A 94 -1.50 10.64 2.26
CA GLY A 94 -0.52 10.84 1.20
C GLY A 94 0.82 10.24 1.55
N VAL A 95 1.52 10.85 2.50
CA VAL A 95 2.94 10.59 2.78
C VAL A 95 3.17 9.18 3.31
N ALA A 96 2.42 8.73 4.31
CA ALA A 96 2.62 7.43 4.95
C ALA A 96 2.52 6.23 3.99
N PRO A 97 1.42 6.05 3.23
CA PRO A 97 1.32 4.93 2.29
C PRO A 97 2.27 5.10 1.11
N PHE A 98 2.52 6.32 0.63
CA PHE A 98 3.45 6.56 -0.46
C PHE A 98 4.89 6.16 -0.09
N LEU A 99 5.38 6.61 1.06
CA LEU A 99 6.73 6.27 1.54
C LEU A 99 6.85 4.78 1.91
N THR A 100 5.81 4.18 2.49
CA THR A 100 5.79 2.73 2.75
C THR A 100 5.85 1.92 1.46
N GLY A 101 5.05 2.30 0.46
CA GLY A 101 5.06 1.66 -0.85
C GLY A 101 6.40 1.84 -1.57
N LEU A 102 6.98 3.03 -1.49
CA LEU A 102 8.30 3.32 -2.03
C LEU A 102 9.39 2.51 -1.31
N PHE A 103 9.32 2.37 0.01
CA PHE A 103 10.23 1.53 0.78
C PHE A 103 10.21 0.08 0.28
N LEU A 104 9.03 -0.51 0.09
CA LEU A 104 8.91 -1.87 -0.46
C LEU A 104 9.41 -1.97 -1.90
N PHE A 105 9.08 -0.99 -2.75
CA PHE A 105 9.57 -0.92 -4.12
C PHE A 105 11.09 -0.88 -4.20
N LEU A 106 11.71 -0.05 -3.37
CA LEU A 106 13.16 0.08 -3.29
C LEU A 106 13.79 -1.21 -2.74
N ASN A 107 13.21 -1.82 -1.70
CA ASN A 107 13.66 -3.11 -1.18
C ASN A 107 13.65 -4.19 -2.26
N PHE A 108 12.58 -4.23 -3.08
CA PHE A 108 12.43 -5.19 -4.15
C PHE A 108 13.41 -4.94 -5.32
N THR A 109 13.62 -3.68 -5.67
CA THR A 109 14.42 -3.28 -6.84
C THR A 109 15.91 -3.42 -6.57
N PHE A 110 16.36 -2.94 -5.41
CA PHE A 110 17.76 -2.99 -5.01
C PHE A 110 18.00 -4.23 -4.14
N VAL A 111 18.28 -5.32 -4.83
CA VAL A 111 18.63 -6.61 -4.21
C VAL A 111 20.11 -6.91 -4.40
N SER A 112 20.65 -7.65 -3.45
CA SER A 112 22.05 -8.07 -3.47
C SER A 112 22.16 -9.58 -3.72
N ASN A 113 22.60 -10.33 -2.71
CA ASN A 113 22.81 -11.76 -2.75
C ASN A 113 21.49 -12.47 -3.07
N SER A 114 21.54 -13.34 -4.06
CA SER A 114 20.42 -14.20 -4.43
C SER A 114 20.81 -15.64 -4.23
N TYR A 115 19.96 -16.41 -3.58
CA TYR A 115 20.13 -17.85 -3.45
C TYR A 115 18.90 -18.57 -3.99
N THR A 116 19.16 -19.65 -4.71
CA THR A 116 18.13 -20.53 -5.24
C THR A 116 18.24 -21.86 -4.52
N HIS A 117 17.12 -22.33 -3.97
CA HIS A 117 17.06 -23.63 -3.32
C HIS A 117 15.87 -24.44 -3.84
N TYR A 118 16.05 -25.75 -3.86
CA TYR A 118 15.07 -26.72 -4.33
C TYR A 118 14.53 -27.44 -3.10
N TYR A 119 13.30 -27.11 -2.70
CA TYR A 119 12.67 -27.72 -1.56
C TYR A 119 11.79 -28.88 -2.01
N LYS A 120 11.97 -30.05 -1.40
CA LYS A 120 11.06 -31.18 -1.65
C LYS A 120 9.69 -30.90 -1.01
N ILE A 121 8.62 -31.19 -1.75
CA ILE A 121 7.24 -31.12 -1.24
C ILE A 121 6.94 -32.44 -0.53
N GLU A 122 6.66 -32.37 0.77
CA GLU A 122 6.30 -33.55 1.57
C GLU A 122 4.80 -33.82 1.57
N LYS A 123 3.99 -32.76 1.68
CA LYS A 123 2.53 -32.84 1.71
C LYS A 123 1.92 -31.64 1.01
N ILE A 124 0.76 -31.86 0.40
CA ILE A 124 -0.08 -30.81 -0.14
C ILE A 124 -1.31 -30.74 0.76
N TYR A 125 -1.69 -29.54 1.19
CA TYR A 125 -2.90 -29.32 1.97
C TYR A 125 -3.86 -28.42 1.20
N PHE A 126 -5.14 -28.67 1.45
CA PHE A 126 -6.26 -27.97 0.84
C PHE A 126 -7.08 -27.38 1.97
N GLU A 127 -7.30 -26.08 1.94
CA GLU A 127 -8.04 -25.36 2.97
C GLU A 127 -9.35 -24.80 2.36
N GLY A 128 -10.49 -25.20 2.94
CA GLY A 128 -11.84 -24.79 2.53
C GLY A 128 -12.80 -25.97 2.28
N GLU A 129 -13.95 -25.96 2.97
CA GLU A 129 -14.88 -27.11 3.08
C GLU A 129 -15.69 -27.46 1.82
N SER A 130 -15.65 -26.67 0.74
CA SER A 130 -16.51 -26.92 -0.43
C SER A 130 -16.01 -26.39 -1.78
N SER A 131 -14.92 -25.61 -1.80
CA SER A 131 -14.45 -24.96 -3.04
C SER A 131 -12.94 -24.72 -3.12
N PHE A 132 -12.12 -25.36 -2.27
CA PHE A 132 -10.65 -25.18 -2.26
C PHE A 132 -10.25 -23.69 -2.30
N LYS A 133 -10.47 -22.97 -1.20
CA LYS A 133 -10.20 -21.51 -1.16
C LYS A 133 -8.71 -21.19 -1.17
N SER A 134 -7.89 -22.07 -0.63
CA SER A 134 -6.44 -21.98 -0.68
C SER A 134 -5.83 -23.38 -0.71
N MET A 135 -4.76 -23.51 -1.48
CA MET A 135 -3.93 -24.70 -1.51
C MET A 135 -2.53 -24.30 -1.07
N GLY A 136 -1.87 -25.19 -0.34
CA GLY A 136 -0.50 -24.96 0.06
C GLY A 136 0.32 -26.23 0.11
N VAL A 137 1.63 -26.03 0.24
CA VAL A 137 2.62 -27.10 0.29
C VAL A 137 3.35 -27.08 1.62
N VAL A 138 3.57 -28.27 2.16
CA VAL A 138 4.49 -28.50 3.27
C VAL A 138 5.82 -28.91 2.66
N LEU A 139 6.83 -28.09 2.89
CA LEU A 139 8.18 -28.31 2.41
C LEU A 139 8.99 -29.13 3.40
N GLU A 140 10.07 -29.75 2.91
CA GLU A 140 10.95 -30.57 3.75
C GLU A 140 11.42 -29.84 5.01
N ASN A 141 11.50 -30.59 6.11
CA ASN A 141 11.86 -30.09 7.43
C ASN A 141 10.95 -28.96 7.96
N ASN A 142 9.79 -28.72 7.35
CA ASN A 142 8.90 -27.59 7.69
C ASN A 142 9.59 -26.22 7.65
N PHE A 143 10.61 -26.03 6.79
CA PHE A 143 11.50 -24.87 6.84
C PHE A 143 10.77 -23.51 6.74
N PHE A 144 9.66 -23.44 6.01
CA PHE A 144 8.83 -22.25 5.84
C PHE A 144 7.43 -22.38 6.46
N SER A 145 7.26 -23.22 7.47
CA SER A 145 5.97 -23.34 8.17
C SER A 145 5.60 -22.00 8.82
N GLY A 146 4.53 -21.37 8.32
CA GLY A 146 4.07 -20.04 8.77
C GLY A 146 4.23 -18.93 7.72
N GLU A 147 5.12 -19.11 6.75
CA GLU A 147 5.35 -18.13 5.67
C GLU A 147 4.39 -18.33 4.50
N ARG A 148 3.14 -17.89 4.68
CA ARG A 148 2.04 -18.05 3.71
C ARG A 148 2.41 -17.60 2.29
N LYS A 149 3.23 -16.56 2.15
CA LYS A 149 3.71 -16.05 0.85
C LYS A 149 4.49 -17.10 0.05
N ILE A 150 5.19 -18.00 0.74
CA ILE A 150 5.96 -19.10 0.14
C ILE A 150 5.08 -20.34 -0.01
N VAL A 151 4.37 -20.72 1.04
CA VAL A 151 3.69 -22.03 1.10
C VAL A 151 2.33 -22.06 0.41
N GLU A 152 1.59 -20.94 0.34
CA GLU A 152 0.29 -20.88 -0.34
C GLU A 152 0.47 -20.72 -1.85
N LEU A 153 -0.30 -21.48 -2.62
CA LEU A 153 -0.29 -21.54 -4.08
C LEU A 153 -1.67 -21.14 -4.57
N THR A 154 -1.87 -19.84 -4.78
CA THR A 154 -3.15 -19.29 -5.25
C THR A 154 -3.33 -19.42 -6.77
N ASP A 155 -2.23 -19.53 -7.51
CA ASP A 155 -2.23 -19.39 -8.98
C ASP A 155 -2.03 -20.74 -9.71
N VAL A 156 -2.07 -21.86 -8.98
CA VAL A 156 -1.76 -23.19 -9.51
C VAL A 156 -2.98 -24.11 -9.40
N SER A 157 -3.30 -24.82 -10.48
CA SER A 157 -4.41 -25.75 -10.48
C SER A 157 -4.10 -27.00 -9.62
N PRO A 158 -5.10 -27.60 -8.95
CA PRO A 158 -4.90 -28.84 -8.18
C PRO A 158 -4.29 -29.98 -8.99
N ASN A 159 -4.66 -30.07 -10.27
CA ASN A 159 -4.20 -31.13 -11.16
C ASN A 159 -2.71 -30.97 -11.49
N ASP A 160 -2.23 -29.73 -11.64
CA ASP A 160 -0.81 -29.46 -11.93
C ASP A 160 0.10 -29.76 -10.73
N LEU A 161 -0.46 -29.81 -9.52
CA LEU A 161 0.30 -30.00 -8.28
C LEU A 161 0.60 -31.46 -7.97
N VAL A 162 -0.23 -32.39 -8.42
CA VAL A 162 -0.05 -33.83 -8.17
C VAL A 162 1.25 -34.36 -8.79
N GLU A 163 1.69 -33.79 -9.91
CA GLU A 163 2.90 -34.23 -10.61
C GLU A 163 4.18 -33.54 -10.14
N LYS A 164 4.10 -32.52 -9.28
CA LYS A 164 5.24 -31.68 -8.89
C LYS A 164 5.78 -32.12 -7.53
N LYS A 165 7.08 -32.44 -7.48
CA LYS A 165 7.73 -32.94 -6.26
C LYS A 165 8.63 -31.90 -5.60
N PHE A 166 8.99 -30.84 -6.31
CA PHE A 166 9.92 -29.82 -5.83
C PHE A 166 9.38 -28.42 -6.04
N LEU A 167 9.67 -27.53 -5.09
CA LEU A 167 9.50 -26.09 -5.20
C LEU A 167 10.88 -25.45 -5.35
N LYS A 168 11.16 -24.89 -6.52
CA LYS A 168 12.30 -24.00 -6.74
C LYS A 168 11.93 -22.61 -6.26
N LEU A 169 12.67 -22.13 -5.28
CA LEU A 169 12.49 -20.81 -4.71
C LEU A 169 13.79 -20.03 -4.85
N THR A 170 13.71 -18.85 -5.45
CA THR A 170 14.82 -17.89 -5.52
C THR A 170 14.50 -16.70 -4.62
N ILE A 171 15.28 -16.55 -3.57
CA ILE A 171 15.17 -15.43 -2.61
C ILE A 171 16.39 -14.54 -2.80
N SER A 172 16.17 -13.23 -2.69
CA SER A 172 17.24 -12.23 -2.64
C SER A 172 17.08 -11.33 -1.42
N GLU A 173 18.20 -10.92 -0.84
CA GLU A 173 18.20 -9.93 0.24
C GLU A 173 18.04 -8.52 -0.33
N GLY A 174 16.98 -7.82 0.08
CA GLY A 174 16.74 -6.43 -0.29
C GLY A 174 17.59 -5.45 0.52
N ILE A 175 17.78 -4.23 0.00
CA ILE A 175 18.66 -3.21 0.61
C ILE A 175 18.29 -2.83 2.06
N PHE A 176 17.05 -3.05 2.48
CA PHE A 176 16.61 -2.79 3.85
C PHE A 176 16.63 -4.02 4.75
N GLY A 177 17.27 -5.11 4.32
CA GLY A 177 17.40 -6.36 5.07
C GLY A 177 16.16 -7.25 5.02
N TYR A 178 15.19 -6.94 4.16
CA TYR A 178 14.03 -7.78 3.95
C TYR A 178 14.22 -8.67 2.73
N ASP A 179 14.03 -9.97 2.93
CA ASP A 179 14.09 -10.96 1.86
C ASP A 179 12.96 -10.78 0.85
N VAL A 180 13.27 -11.06 -0.41
CA VAL A 180 12.38 -10.85 -1.55
C VAL A 180 12.32 -12.13 -2.39
N ILE A 181 11.12 -12.61 -2.64
CA ILE A 181 10.85 -13.72 -3.56
C ILE A 181 11.01 -13.20 -4.99
N LYS A 182 12.01 -13.70 -5.71
CA LYS A 182 12.23 -13.39 -7.14
C LYS A 182 11.55 -14.39 -8.06
N GLU A 183 11.59 -15.66 -7.69
CA GLU A 183 11.08 -16.74 -8.53
C GLU A 183 10.52 -17.85 -7.64
N LYS A 184 9.35 -18.35 -8.02
CA LYS A 184 8.64 -19.44 -7.34
C LYS A 184 8.09 -20.38 -8.41
N ILE A 185 8.73 -21.53 -8.60
CA ILE A 185 8.39 -22.49 -9.67
C ILE A 185 8.24 -23.90 -9.11
N LEU A 186 7.18 -24.58 -9.52
CA LEU A 186 6.97 -25.99 -9.23
C LEU A 186 7.61 -26.88 -10.29
N ILE A 187 8.44 -27.83 -9.85
CA ILE A 187 9.22 -28.74 -10.70
C ILE A 187 8.84 -30.21 -10.38
N LYS A 188 8.96 -31.07 -11.38
CA LYS A 188 8.71 -32.52 -11.28
C LYS A 188 9.82 -33.23 -10.50
#